data_AF-E8U5M6-F1
#
_entry.id   AF-E8U5M6-F1
#
_cell.length_a   1.000
_cell.length_b   1.000
_cell.length_c   1.000
_cell.angle_alpha   90.00
_cell.angle_beta   90.00
_cell.angle_gamma   90.00
#
_symmetry.space_group_name_H-M   'P 1'
#
loop_
_entity.id
_entity.type
_entity.pdbx_description
1 polymer ?
#
loop_
_entity_poly.entity_id
_entity_poly.type
_entity_poly.pdbx_seq_one_letter_code
_entity_poly.pdbx_strand_id
1 'polypeptide(L)'
;MAVLVGAAALSVPVALAMPKYRTAAIQQLHYDVGNPLWQYDRTVMSCTFCHVNVHGGAPWNPFGEALRAGFRASPRADFGAVLYGVLRANGDADADGYPDAVEVYARTLPGDAQSHPERPLAELQAAFEAAGGVTQYAPKRRK
;
A
#
# COMPACT_ATOMS: atom_id res chain seq x y z
N MET A 1 8.08 -21.60 -54.78
CA MET A 1 7.53 -21.62 -53.41
C MET A 1 8.67 -21.44 -52.43
N ALA A 2 8.68 -20.38 -51.64
CA ALA A 2 9.48 -20.28 -50.42
C ALA A 2 8.78 -19.28 -49.50
N VAL A 3 8.01 -19.81 -48.55
CA VAL A 3 7.45 -19.05 -47.42
C VAL A 3 8.43 -19.24 -46.28
N LEU A 4 9.02 -18.16 -45.77
CA LEU A 4 9.72 -18.17 -44.49
C LEU A 4 9.10 -17.13 -43.57
N VAL A 5 8.40 -17.72 -42.59
CA VAL A 5 7.57 -17.17 -41.53
C VAL A 5 8.40 -16.28 -40.61
N GLY A 6 7.91 -15.07 -40.35
CA GLY A 6 8.46 -14.16 -39.36
C GLY A 6 8.16 -14.66 -37.94
N ALA A 7 9.20 -14.76 -37.10
CA ALA A 7 9.06 -15.02 -35.68
C ALA A 7 9.04 -13.68 -34.92
N ALA A 8 7.84 -13.18 -34.64
CA ALA A 8 7.66 -12.11 -33.66
C ALA A 8 7.70 -12.72 -32.25
N ALA A 9 8.81 -12.54 -31.54
CA ALA A 9 8.91 -12.89 -30.12
C ALA A 9 8.12 -11.87 -29.30
N LEU A 10 6.88 -12.22 -28.93
CA LEU A 10 6.09 -11.50 -27.93
C LEU A 10 6.65 -11.82 -26.54
N SER A 11 7.63 -11.05 -26.08
CA SER A 11 8.03 -11.05 -24.68
C SER A 11 6.99 -10.31 -23.84
N VAL A 12 6.00 -11.04 -23.33
CA VAL A 12 5.06 -10.51 -22.32
C VAL A 12 5.81 -10.41 -20.99
N PRO A 13 5.92 -9.23 -20.37
CA PRO A 13 6.45 -9.16 -19.02
C PRO A 13 5.41 -9.76 -18.08
N VAL A 14 5.76 -10.87 -17.45
CA VAL A 14 5.00 -11.39 -16.31
C VAL A 14 5.17 -10.38 -15.18
N ALA A 15 4.23 -9.45 -15.07
CA ALA A 15 4.05 -8.68 -13.84
C ALA A 15 3.58 -9.66 -12.77
N LEU A 16 4.53 -10.35 -12.12
CA LEU A 16 4.29 -10.96 -10.81
C LEU A 16 3.85 -9.81 -9.90
N ALA A 17 2.54 -9.61 -9.74
CA ALA A 17 1.99 -8.81 -8.67
C ALA A 17 2.46 -9.46 -7.37
N MET A 18 3.63 -9.05 -6.88
CA MET A 18 4.36 -9.76 -5.84
C MET A 18 3.48 -9.80 -4.58
N PRO A 19 2.90 -10.97 -4.20
CA PRO A 19 2.04 -11.08 -3.03
C PRO A 19 2.77 -10.64 -1.75
N LYS A 20 4.11 -10.66 -1.79
CA LYS A 20 5.02 -10.21 -0.75
C LYS A 20 4.79 -8.77 -0.28
N TYR A 21 4.44 -7.83 -1.16
CA TYR A 21 4.20 -6.44 -0.74
C TYR A 21 2.90 -6.30 0.03
N ARG A 22 1.82 -6.93 -0.43
CA ARG A 22 0.55 -6.98 0.31
C ARG A 22 0.76 -7.59 1.70
N THR A 23 1.40 -8.76 1.77
CA THR A 23 1.62 -9.42 3.08
C THR A 23 2.52 -8.60 3.99
N ALA A 24 3.56 -7.94 3.45
CA ALA A 24 4.42 -7.06 4.22
C ALA A 24 3.64 -5.83 4.75
N ALA A 25 2.79 -5.23 3.92
CA ALA A 25 1.93 -4.12 4.33
C ALA A 25 0.97 -4.55 5.44
N ILE A 26 0.26 -5.67 5.28
CA ILE A 26 -0.66 -6.19 6.30
C ILE A 26 0.03 -6.31 7.66
N GLN A 27 1.21 -6.91 7.71
CA GLN A 27 1.94 -7.12 8.95
C GLN A 27 2.54 -5.85 9.53
N GLN A 28 2.99 -4.91 8.68
CA GLN A 28 3.57 -3.65 9.13
C GLN A 28 2.49 -2.69 9.66
N LEU A 29 1.29 -2.75 9.08
CA LEU A 29 0.13 -1.95 9.46
C LEU A 29 -0.75 -2.64 10.51
N HIS A 30 -0.35 -3.84 10.98
CA HIS A 30 -1.06 -4.64 11.99
C HIS A 30 -2.49 -5.04 11.61
N TYR A 31 -2.79 -5.16 10.32
CA TYR A 31 -4.09 -5.61 9.82
C TYR A 31 -4.32 -7.12 10.04
N ASP A 32 -3.27 -7.86 10.35
CA ASP A 32 -3.30 -9.28 10.71
C ASP A 32 -3.80 -9.56 12.15
N VAL A 33 -3.80 -8.56 13.03
CA VAL A 33 -4.17 -8.74 14.43
C VAL A 33 -5.64 -9.20 14.54
N GLY A 34 -5.86 -10.29 15.29
CA GLY A 34 -7.19 -10.85 15.52
C GLY A 34 -7.68 -11.82 14.44
N ASN A 35 -6.92 -12.04 13.36
CA ASN A 35 -7.27 -13.00 12.32
C ASN A 35 -6.16 -14.07 12.13
N PRO A 36 -6.31 -15.30 12.66
CA PRO A 36 -5.28 -16.34 12.54
C PRO A 36 -5.06 -16.84 11.10
N LEU A 37 -5.99 -16.54 10.18
CA LEU A 37 -5.94 -16.96 8.77
C LEU A 37 -5.77 -15.77 7.81
N TRP A 38 -5.25 -14.64 8.30
CA TRP A 38 -5.13 -13.39 7.54
C TRP A 38 -4.43 -13.53 6.18
N GLN A 39 -3.51 -14.49 6.04
CA GLN A 39 -2.77 -14.75 4.81
C GLN A 39 -3.68 -15.21 3.66
N TYR A 40 -4.75 -15.92 4.00
CA TYR A 40 -5.73 -16.46 3.05
C TYR A 40 -6.95 -15.56 2.90
N ASP A 41 -7.14 -14.63 3.82
CA ASP A 41 -8.25 -13.70 3.83
C ASP A 41 -7.96 -12.47 2.94
N ARG A 42 -8.70 -12.40 1.83
CA ARG A 42 -8.59 -11.28 0.88
C ARG A 42 -9.24 -10.00 1.39
N THR A 43 -10.09 -10.07 2.42
CA THR A 43 -10.75 -8.89 3.00
C THR A 43 -9.86 -8.17 4.02
N VAL A 44 -8.80 -8.81 4.53
CA VAL A 44 -7.84 -8.16 5.44
C VAL A 44 -7.19 -6.93 4.80
N MET A 45 -6.87 -7.00 3.50
CA MET A 45 -6.39 -5.87 2.71
C MET A 45 -6.60 -6.20 1.24
N SER A 46 -7.36 -5.38 0.51
CA SER A 46 -7.55 -5.54 -0.93
C SER A 46 -6.30 -5.11 -1.70
N CYS A 47 -6.16 -5.55 -2.95
CA CYS A 47 -5.15 -4.96 -3.84
C CYS A 47 -5.43 -3.47 -4.12
N THR A 48 -6.69 -3.02 -3.96
CA THR A 48 -7.06 -1.62 -4.17
C THR A 48 -6.46 -0.66 -3.16
N PHE A 49 -5.81 -1.16 -2.11
CA PHE A 49 -5.03 -0.36 -1.18
C PHE A 49 -3.89 0.43 -1.89
N CYS A 50 -3.26 -0.16 -2.90
CA CYS A 50 -2.15 0.48 -3.66
C CYS A 50 -2.41 0.55 -5.18
N HIS A 51 -3.53 0.01 -5.64
CA HIS A 51 -3.81 -0.20 -7.06
C HIS A 51 -5.22 0.28 -7.40
N VAL A 52 -5.46 0.67 -8.63
CA VAL A 52 -6.85 0.86 -9.12
C VAL A 52 -7.47 -0.50 -9.43
N ASN A 53 -6.68 -1.43 -9.96
CA ASN A 53 -7.15 -2.77 -10.29
C ASN A 53 -7.33 -3.62 -9.02
N VAL A 54 -8.51 -4.20 -8.83
CA VAL A 54 -8.84 -5.13 -7.73
C VAL A 54 -7.98 -6.39 -7.70
N HIS A 55 -7.35 -6.73 -8.82
CA HIS A 55 -6.39 -7.83 -8.95
C HIS A 55 -4.93 -7.40 -8.77
N GLY A 56 -4.68 -6.11 -8.55
CA GLY A 56 -3.35 -5.50 -8.46
C GLY A 56 -2.72 -5.18 -9.82
N GLY A 57 -1.46 -4.73 -9.79
CA GLY A 57 -0.76 -4.25 -10.98
C GLY A 57 -1.16 -2.82 -11.36
N ALA A 58 -0.63 -2.33 -12.49
CA ALA A 58 -0.99 -1.01 -12.99
C ALA A 58 -2.48 -0.97 -13.42
N PRO A 59 -3.15 0.20 -13.33
CA PRO A 59 -2.64 1.47 -12.81
C PRO A 59 -2.62 1.52 -11.28
N TRP A 60 -1.78 2.40 -10.73
CA TRP A 60 -1.67 2.65 -9.29
C TRP A 60 -2.67 3.73 -8.87
N ASN A 61 -3.23 3.59 -7.67
CA ASN A 61 -4.01 4.65 -7.05
C ASN A 61 -3.05 5.74 -6.50
N PRO A 62 -3.55 6.89 -6.00
CA PRO A 62 -2.69 7.95 -5.49
C PRO A 62 -1.69 7.50 -4.43
N PHE A 63 -2.12 6.69 -3.44
CA PHE A 63 -1.21 6.10 -2.45
C PHE A 63 -0.13 5.19 -3.06
N GLY A 64 -0.51 4.37 -4.04
CA GLY A 64 0.40 3.54 -4.82
C GLY A 64 1.43 4.37 -5.59
N GLU A 65 1.05 5.52 -6.12
CA GLU A 65 1.98 6.46 -6.75
C GLU A 65 2.93 7.12 -5.74
N ALA A 66 2.46 7.40 -4.52
CA ALA A 66 3.32 7.87 -3.42
C ALA A 66 4.38 6.82 -3.05
N LEU A 67 4.01 5.54 -2.95
CA LEU A 67 4.96 4.44 -2.75
C LEU A 67 5.97 4.33 -3.90
N ARG A 68 5.52 4.47 -5.15
CA ARG A 68 6.43 4.47 -6.31
C ARG A 68 7.39 5.66 -6.28
N ALA A 69 6.93 6.83 -5.88
CA ALA A 69 7.79 8.00 -5.69
C ALA A 69 8.85 7.72 -4.62
N GLY A 70 8.47 7.09 -3.50
CA GLY A 70 9.39 6.65 -2.45
C GLY A 70 10.46 5.67 -2.97
N PHE A 71 10.07 4.67 -3.77
CA PHE A 71 11.03 3.76 -4.42
C PHE A 71 11.96 4.47 -5.41
N ARG A 72 11.46 5.44 -6.19
CA ARG A 72 12.31 6.24 -7.10
C ARG A 72 13.33 7.08 -6.33
N ALA A 73 12.92 7.67 -5.21
CA ALA A 73 13.79 8.47 -4.35
C ALA A 73 14.81 7.60 -3.58
N SER A 74 14.45 6.35 -3.26
CA SER A 74 15.30 5.40 -2.53
C SER A 74 15.36 4.04 -3.21
N PRO A 75 16.07 3.89 -4.36
CA PRO A 75 16.03 2.66 -5.18
C PRO A 75 16.54 1.39 -4.50
N ARG A 76 17.25 1.52 -3.37
CA ARG A 76 17.79 0.40 -2.57
C ARG A 76 17.00 0.12 -1.29
N ALA A 77 16.02 0.95 -0.96
CA ALA A 77 15.18 0.73 0.22
C ALA A 77 14.29 -0.50 0.02
N ASP A 78 14.07 -1.25 1.10
CA ASP A 78 13.04 -2.27 1.07
C ASP A 78 11.64 -1.64 1.18
N PHE A 79 10.63 -2.45 0.89
CA PHE A 79 9.24 -1.99 0.91
C PHE A 79 8.81 -1.41 2.25
N GLY A 80 9.27 -2.00 3.37
CA GLY A 80 8.84 -1.52 4.68
C GLY A 80 9.42 -0.17 5.03
N ALA A 81 10.68 0.09 4.63
CA ALA A 81 11.29 1.41 4.73
C ALA A 81 10.57 2.45 3.86
N VAL A 82 10.18 2.09 2.63
CA VAL A 82 9.40 2.98 1.74
C VAL A 82 8.02 3.27 2.29
N LEU A 83 7.27 2.24 2.69
CA LEU A 83 5.94 2.38 3.27
C LEU A 83 5.98 3.28 4.52
N TYR A 84 6.91 3.03 5.43
CA TYR A 84 7.07 3.88 6.61
C TYR A 84 7.46 5.31 6.25
N GLY A 85 8.32 5.50 5.25
CA GLY A 85 8.70 6.82 4.76
C GLY A 85 7.52 7.63 4.22
N VAL A 86 6.65 6.99 3.43
CA VAL A 86 5.42 7.61 2.91
C VAL A 86 4.49 8.02 4.05
N LEU A 87 4.18 7.09 4.97
CA LEU A 87 3.30 7.38 6.11
C LEU A 87 3.87 8.48 7.02
N ARG A 88 5.19 8.48 7.24
CA ARG A 88 5.89 9.51 8.04
C ARG A 88 5.94 10.89 7.39
N ALA A 89 5.78 10.97 6.07
CA ALA A 89 5.71 12.25 5.39
C ALA A 89 4.42 13.01 5.70
N ASN A 90 3.44 12.35 6.36
CA ASN A 90 2.16 12.93 6.73
C ASN A 90 1.45 13.59 5.52
N GLY A 91 1.55 12.91 4.37
CA GLY A 91 0.80 13.27 3.17
C GLY A 91 -0.66 12.82 3.27
N ASP A 92 -1.44 13.33 2.33
CA ASP A 92 -2.85 12.99 2.07
C ASP A 92 -2.90 12.73 0.56
N ALA A 93 -2.79 11.46 0.17
CA ALA A 93 -2.45 11.11 -1.20
C ALA A 93 -3.64 11.27 -2.16
N ASP A 94 -4.87 11.07 -1.69
CA ASP A 94 -6.09 11.25 -2.48
C ASP A 94 -6.79 12.60 -2.26
N ALA A 95 -6.26 13.43 -1.36
CA ALA A 95 -6.69 14.80 -1.08
C ALA A 95 -8.10 14.90 -0.49
N ASP A 96 -8.49 13.93 0.34
CA ASP A 96 -9.78 13.89 1.03
C ASP A 96 -9.80 14.67 2.36
N GLY A 97 -8.63 15.16 2.80
CA GLY A 97 -8.44 15.90 4.04
C GLY A 97 -7.95 15.06 5.23
N TYR A 98 -7.73 13.75 5.06
CA TYR A 98 -7.16 12.87 6.08
C TYR A 98 -5.74 12.44 5.70
N PRO A 99 -4.75 12.53 6.61
CA PRO A 99 -3.42 12.03 6.32
C PRO A 99 -3.40 10.50 6.14
N ASP A 100 -2.60 10.00 5.21
CA ASP A 100 -2.52 8.57 4.85
C ASP A 100 -2.38 7.66 6.09
N ALA A 101 -1.55 8.07 7.06
CA ALA A 101 -1.29 7.29 8.27
C ALA A 101 -2.50 7.24 9.22
N VAL A 102 -3.31 8.30 9.25
CA VAL A 102 -4.56 8.38 10.02
C VAL A 102 -5.62 7.50 9.36
N GLU A 103 -5.70 7.50 8.05
CA GLU A 103 -6.59 6.61 7.30
C GLU A 103 -6.26 5.14 7.51
N VAL A 104 -4.97 4.77 7.42
CA VAL A 104 -4.53 3.41 7.77
C VAL A 104 -4.95 3.04 9.19
N TYR A 105 -4.80 3.96 10.15
CA TYR A 105 -5.26 3.73 11.52
C TYR A 105 -6.80 3.56 11.61
N ALA A 106 -7.54 4.35 10.84
CA ALA A 106 -9.00 4.30 10.75
C ALA A 106 -9.54 3.13 9.91
N ARG A 107 -8.66 2.32 9.32
CA ARG A 107 -8.98 1.21 8.39
C ARG A 107 -9.73 1.67 7.13
N THR A 108 -9.37 2.85 6.62
CA THR A 108 -9.81 3.36 5.33
C THR A 108 -8.71 3.22 4.27
N LEU A 109 -8.95 3.68 3.04
CA LEU A 109 -8.06 3.45 1.89
C LEU A 109 -7.42 4.77 1.47
N PRO A 110 -6.11 5.00 1.74
CA PRO A 110 -5.46 6.29 1.51
C PRO A 110 -5.23 6.68 0.05
N GLY A 111 -5.82 5.95 -0.88
CA GLY A 111 -5.77 6.23 -2.30
C GLY A 111 -7.14 6.20 -2.93
N ASP A 112 -8.19 6.39 -2.14
CA ASP A 112 -9.57 6.44 -2.56
C ASP A 112 -10.36 7.41 -1.68
N ALA A 113 -10.54 8.64 -2.17
CA ALA A 113 -11.25 9.70 -1.47
C ALA A 113 -12.73 9.39 -1.16
N GLN A 114 -13.29 8.28 -1.68
CA GLN A 114 -14.62 7.80 -1.28
C GLN A 114 -14.59 6.89 -0.05
N SER A 115 -13.42 6.35 0.27
CA SER A 115 -13.14 5.55 1.44
C SER A 115 -12.45 6.43 2.48
N HIS A 116 -13.20 7.33 3.10
CA HIS A 116 -12.70 8.25 4.12
C HIS A 116 -13.31 7.93 5.50
N PRO A 117 -12.65 8.33 6.60
CA PRO A 117 -13.21 8.15 7.93
C PRO A 117 -14.50 8.97 8.13
N GLU A 118 -15.44 8.44 8.91
CA GLU A 118 -16.64 9.18 9.33
C GLU A 118 -16.38 10.11 10.52
N ARG A 119 -15.34 9.82 11.30
CA ARG A 119 -14.99 10.57 12.52
C ARG A 119 -14.22 11.85 12.16
N PRO A 120 -14.40 12.96 12.92
CA PRO A 120 -13.64 14.18 12.70
C PRO A 120 -12.13 13.95 12.79
N LEU A 121 -11.37 14.57 11.88
CA LEU A 121 -9.91 14.44 11.81
C LEU A 121 -9.22 14.70 13.17
N ALA A 122 -9.62 15.74 13.90
CA ALA A 122 -8.98 16.08 15.18
C ALA A 122 -9.08 14.95 16.21
N GLU A 123 -10.23 14.26 16.26
CA GLU A 123 -10.43 13.12 17.17
C GLU A 123 -9.67 11.88 16.72
N LEU A 124 -9.61 11.63 15.41
CA LEU A 124 -8.85 10.52 14.85
C LEU A 124 -7.35 10.72 15.04
N GLN A 125 -6.84 11.92 14.79
CA GLN A 125 -5.44 12.25 15.02
C GLN A 125 -5.09 12.04 16.50
N ALA A 126 -5.90 12.54 17.43
CA ALA A 126 -5.64 12.35 18.86
C ALA A 126 -5.61 10.85 19.25
N ALA A 127 -6.53 10.06 18.72
CA ALA A 127 -6.56 8.61 18.96
C ALA A 127 -5.36 7.90 18.32
N PHE A 128 -4.98 8.29 17.10
CA PHE A 128 -3.82 7.77 16.39
C PHE A 128 -2.52 8.04 17.16
N GLU A 129 -2.31 9.27 17.63
CA GLU A 129 -1.14 9.63 18.45
C GLU A 129 -1.12 8.84 19.78
N ALA A 130 -2.27 8.71 20.45
CA ALA A 130 -2.39 7.92 21.68
C ALA A 130 -2.07 6.42 21.46
N ALA A 131 -2.32 5.89 20.27
CA ALA A 131 -1.96 4.53 19.87
C ALA A 131 -0.48 4.36 19.46
N GLY A 132 0.33 5.42 19.56
CA GLY A 132 1.75 5.41 19.20
C GLY A 132 2.07 6.14 17.89
N GLY A 133 1.07 6.80 17.29
CA GLY A 133 1.21 7.58 16.06
C GLY A 133 1.84 6.77 14.93
N VAL A 134 2.54 7.45 14.02
CA VAL A 134 3.16 6.77 12.87
C VAL A 134 4.26 5.79 13.29
N THR A 135 4.85 5.96 14.47
CA THR A 135 5.97 5.11 14.94
C THR A 135 5.57 3.66 15.14
N GLN A 136 4.27 3.38 15.35
CA GLN A 136 3.75 2.02 15.43
C GLN A 136 3.91 1.23 14.12
N TYR A 137 4.07 1.93 12.98
CA TYR A 137 4.28 1.33 11.65
C TYR A 137 5.75 1.28 11.23
N ALA A 138 6.70 1.55 12.13
CA ALA A 138 8.12 1.44 11.83
C ALA A 138 8.48 -0.01 11.44
N PRO A 139 9.31 -0.22 10.41
CA PRO A 139 9.69 -1.56 9.99
C PRO A 139 10.43 -2.29 11.12
N LYS A 140 10.05 -3.55 11.39
CA LYS A 140 10.75 -4.38 12.36
C LYS A 140 12.19 -4.60 11.88
N ARG A 141 13.17 -4.39 12.75
CA ARG A 141 14.58 -4.69 12.44
C ARG A 141 14.67 -6.18 12.09
N ARG A 142 15.21 -6.49 10.91
CA ARG A 142 15.57 -7.86 10.54
C ARG A 142 16.64 -8.33 11.54
N LYS A 143 16.39 -9.44 12.22
CA LYS A 143 17.39 -10.15 13.02
C LYS A 143 18.31 -10.93 12.09
#